data_AF-A0A2J7YZI4-F1
#
_entry.id   AF-A0A2J7YZI4-F1
#
_cell.length_a   1.000
_cell.length_b   1.000
_cell.length_c   1.000
_cell.angle_alpha   90.00
_cell.angle_beta   90.00
_cell.angle_gamma   90.00
#
_symmetry.space_group_name_H-M   'P 1'
#
loop_
_entity.id
_entity.type
_entity.pdbx_description
1 polymer ?
#
loop_
_entity_poly.entity_id
_entity_poly.type
_entity_poly.pdbx_seq_one_letter_code
_entity_poly.pdbx_strand_id
1 'polypeptide(L)' 'MNSEDGDDELFDLVGALGAGINASRDESLPLEVREVAADQAESAAEKLTEFKRKTT' A
#
# COMPACT_ATOMS: atom_id res chain seq x y z
N MET A 1 -3.94 -6.57 22.01
CA MET A 1 -4.24 -6.54 20.56
C MET A 1 -4.74 -7.92 20.22
N ASN A 2 -5.98 -8.04 19.74
CA ASN A 2 -6.43 -9.29 19.16
C ASN A 2 -5.58 -9.53 17.92
N SER A 3 -5.05 -10.73 17.75
CA SER A 3 -4.20 -11.09 16.61
C SER A 3 -4.91 -10.90 15.27
N GLU A 4 -6.23 -10.95 15.25
CA GLU A 4 -7.07 -10.73 14.05
C GLU A 4 -6.95 -9.29 13.52
N ASP A 5 -6.89 -8.28 14.40
CA ASP A 5 -6.80 -6.87 13.99
C ASP A 5 -5.48 -6.53 13.28
N GLY A 6 -4.39 -7.21 13.66
CA GLY A 6 -3.06 -6.98 13.08
C GLY A 6 -2.88 -7.64 11.73
N ASP A 7 -3.46 -8.83 11.53
CA ASP A 7 -3.39 -9.54 10.24
C ASP A 7 -4.24 -8.82 9.18
N ASP A 8 -5.42 -8.31 9.56
CA ASP A 8 -6.27 -7.52 8.67
C ASP A 8 -5.58 -6.22 8.21
N GLU A 9 -4.96 -5.48 9.13
CA GLU A 9 -4.18 -4.27 8.79
C GLU A 9 -3.01 -4.59 7.85
N LEU A 10 -2.31 -5.70 8.08
CA LEU A 10 -1.22 -6.16 7.22
C LEU A 10 -1.72 -6.44 5.79
N PHE A 11 -2.82 -7.18 5.65
CA PHE A 11 -3.36 -7.52 4.33
C PHE A 11 -3.89 -6.29 3.58
N ASP A 12 -4.52 -5.34 4.29
CA ASP A 12 -4.96 -4.08 3.70
C ASP A 12 -3.77 -3.26 3.17
N LEU A 13 -2.68 -3.16 3.94
CA LEU A 13 -1.47 -2.44 3.51
C LEU A 13 -0.82 -3.09 2.29
N VAL A 14 -0.73 -4.42 2.26
CA VAL A 14 -0.19 -5.17 1.10
C VAL A 14 -1.10 -5.00 -0.13
N GLY A 15 -2.41 -5.07 0.07
CA GLY A 15 -3.39 -4.86 -0.99
C GLY A 15 -3.30 -3.46 -1.59
N ALA A 16 -3.25 -2.42 -0.75
CA ALA A 16 -3.11 -1.04 -1.18
C ALA A 16 -1.80 -0.80 -1.94
N LEU A 17 -0.68 -1.36 -1.45
CA LEU A 17 0.62 -1.28 -2.12
C LEU A 17 0.56 -1.90 -3.52
N GLY A 18 0.02 -3.11 -3.64
CA GLY A 18 -0.12 -3.80 -4.93
C GLY A 18 -1.03 -3.05 -5.91
N ALA A 19 -2.15 -2.51 -5.42
CA ALA A 19 -3.08 -1.73 -6.23
C ALA A 19 -2.45 -0.45 -6.76
N GLY A 20 -1.73 0.31 -5.92
CA GLY A 20 -1.02 1.53 -6.33
C GLY A 20 0.09 1.24 -7.35
N ILE A 21 0.87 0.16 -7.17
CA ILE A 21 1.89 -0.25 -8.15
C ILE A 21 1.26 -0.61 -9.51
N ASN A 22 0.16 -1.34 -9.51
CA ASN A 22 -0.53 -1.69 -10.75
C ASN A 22 -1.10 -0.45 -11.45
N ALA A 23 -1.80 0.41 -10.70
CA ALA A 23 -2.41 1.62 -11.24
C ALA A 23 -1.36 2.63 -11.76
N SER A 24 -0.22 2.79 -11.09
CA SER A 24 0.86 3.67 -11.58
C SER A 24 1.50 3.22 -12.90
N ARG A 25 1.32 1.95 -13.28
CA ARG A 25 1.83 1.37 -14.53
C ARG A 25 0.77 1.23 -15.62
N ASP A 26 -0.49 1.53 -15.31
CA ASP A 26 -1.60 1.37 -16.24
C ASP A 26 -1.63 2.54 -17.24
N GLU A 27 -1.07 2.34 -18.43
CA GLU A 27 -1.02 3.34 -19.51
C GLU A 27 -2.41 3.75 -20.04
N SER A 28 -3.48 3.05 -19.67
CA SER A 28 -4.85 3.48 -19.98
C SER A 28 -5.34 4.61 -19.08
N LEU A 29 -4.66 4.88 -17.95
CA LEU A 29 -4.98 5.96 -17.03
C LEU A 29 -4.26 7.26 -17.39
N PRO A 30 -4.84 8.43 -17.05
CA PRO A 30 -4.16 9.72 -17.16
C PRO A 30 -2.84 9.73 -16.38
N LEU A 31 -1.85 10.49 -16.87
CA LEU A 31 -0.53 10.60 -16.21
C LEU A 31 -0.66 11.04 -14.74
N GLU A 32 -1.46 12.08 -14.47
CA GLU A 32 -1.69 12.59 -13.12
C GLU A 32 -2.26 11.51 -12.17
N VAL A 33 -3.13 10.63 -12.68
CA VAL A 33 -3.69 9.51 -11.90
C VAL A 33 -2.62 8.47 -11.58
N ARG A 34 -1.74 8.18 -12.54
CA ARG A 34 -0.62 7.25 -12.34
C ARG A 34 0.39 7.77 -11.33
N GLU A 35 0.69 9.07 -11.36
CA GLU A 35 1.58 9.72 -10.40
C GLU A 35 0.99 9.65 -8.99
N VAL A 36 -0.29 10.01 -8.83
CA VAL A 36 -0.99 9.88 -7.54
C VAL A 36 -1.06 8.44 -7.05
N ALA A 37 -1.18 7.46 -7.95
CA ALA A 37 -1.13 6.04 -7.59
C ALA A 37 0.27 5.59 -7.13
N ALA A 38 1.33 6.15 -7.71
CA ALA A 38 2.70 5.89 -7.29
C ALA A 38 2.96 6.44 -5.87
N ASP A 39 2.52 7.67 -5.59
CA ASP A 39 2.63 8.29 -4.26
C ASP A 39 1.86 7.50 -3.19
N GLN A 40 0.69 6.97 -3.55
CA GLN A 40 -0.09 6.11 -2.65
C GLN A 40 0.59 4.77 -2.39
N ALA A 41 1.22 4.17 -3.41
CA ALA A 41 2.00 2.95 -3.25
C ALA A 41 3.19 3.19 -2.30
N GLU A 42 3.92 4.28 -2.46
CA GLU A 42 5.02 4.66 -1.56
C GLU A 42 4.53 4.83 -0.12
N SER A 43 3.45 5.58 0.07
CA SER A 43 2.83 5.78 1.39
C SER A 43 2.41 4.45 2.05
N ALA A 44 1.89 3.49 1.27
CA ALA A 44 1.54 2.16 1.78
C ALA A 44 2.79 1.35 2.16
N ALA A 45 3.87 1.44 1.39
CA ALA A 45 5.14 0.77 1.69
C ALA A 45 5.80 1.31 2.97
N GLU A 46 5.73 2.62 3.20
CA GLU A 46 6.22 3.24 4.44
C GLU A 46 5.45 2.71 5.66
N LYS A 47 4.12 2.73 5.60
CA LYS A 47 3.25 2.19 6.66
C LYS A 47 3.49 0.70 6.92
N LEU A 48 3.68 -0.10 5.87
CA LEU A 48 4.02 -1.51 6.00
C LEU A 48 5.37 -1.73 6.71
N THR A 49 6.35 -0.87 6.42
CA THR A 49 7.65 -0.89 7.12
C THR A 49 7.50 -0.54 8.59
N GLU A 50 6.69 0.46 8.92
CA GLU A 50 6.39 0.82 10.30
C GLU A 50 5.64 -0.28 11.05
N PHE A 51 4.63 -0.89 10.41
CA PHE A 51 3.89 -2.02 10.96
C PHE A 51 4.86 -3.14 11.36
N LYS A 52 5.74 -3.55 10.43
CA LYS A 52 6.77 -4.56 10.70
C LYS A 52 7.64 -4.23 11.91
N ARG A 53 8.05 -2.96 12.07
CA ARG A 53 8.86 -2.52 13.21
C ARG A 53 8.10 -2.57 14.54
N LYS A 54 6.77 -2.41 14.52
CA LYS A 54 5.92 -2.47 15.72
C LYS A 54 5.63 -3.91 16.16
N THR A 55 5.65 -4.85 15.21
CA THR A 55 5.30 -6.26 15.44
C THR A 55 6.49 -7.21 15.56
N THR A 56 7.72 -6.71 15.42
CA THR A 56 8.98 -7.45 15.61
C THR A 56 9.67 -6.96 16.87
#